data_AF-A0A942RT32-F1
#
_entry.id   AF-A0A942RT32-F1
#
_cell.length_a   1.000
_cell.length_b   1.000
_cell.length_c   1.000
_cell.angle_alpha   90.00
_cell.angle_beta   90.00
_cell.angle_gamma   90.00
#
_symmetry.space_group_name_H-M   'P 1'
#
loop_
_entity.id
_entity.type
_entity.pdbx_description
1 polymer ?
#
loop_
_entity_poly.entity_id
_entity_poly.type
_entity_poly.pdbx_seq_one_letter_code
_entity_poly.pdbx_strand_id
1 'polypeptide(L)'
;MNAKVMIDTNILVYAYDCLEEEKQKAAVHLLNELITLRIAVISTQVLGEFFVAITRKQVQLTKEDAQERIKRFCQMWPVFEINEMIVNEALRGVREHRLSYWDAQLWATARLLI
;
A
#
# COMPACT_ATOMS: atom_id res chain seq x y z
N MET A 1 21.20 7.94 6.37
CA MET A 1 20.05 7.87 5.45
C MET A 1 19.08 6.87 6.05
N ASN A 2 17.83 7.25 6.32
CA ASN A 2 16.84 6.28 6.80
C ASN A 2 16.34 5.46 5.61
N ALA A 3 16.21 4.14 5.79
CA ALA A 3 15.59 3.27 4.80
C ALA A 3 14.14 3.71 4.56
N LYS A 4 13.69 3.74 3.30
CA LYS A 4 12.26 3.98 3.01
C LYS A 4 11.46 2.71 3.33
N VAL A 5 10.15 2.87 3.51
CA VAL A 5 9.22 1.79 3.83
C VAL A 5 8.08 1.82 2.82
N MET A 6 7.92 0.71 2.08
CA MET A 6 6.78 0.51 1.19
C MET A 6 5.55 0.13 2.03
N ILE A 7 4.47 0.89 1.88
CA ILE A 7 3.20 0.60 2.55
C ILE A 7 2.40 -0.42 1.73
N ASP A 8 1.95 -1.49 2.39
CA ASP A 8 0.99 -2.45 1.86
C ASP A 8 -0.44 -1.89 1.92
N THR A 9 -1.26 -2.20 0.90
CA THR A 9 -2.70 -1.94 0.86
C THR A 9 -3.40 -2.31 2.16
N ASN A 10 -3.08 -3.45 2.77
CA ASN A 10 -3.75 -3.93 3.98
C ASN A 10 -3.63 -2.93 5.14
N ILE A 11 -2.47 -2.28 5.30
CA ILE A 11 -2.27 -1.27 6.34
C ILE A 11 -3.19 -0.06 6.10
N LEU A 12 -3.31 0.38 4.84
CA LEU A 12 -4.21 1.47 4.47
C LEU A 12 -5.68 1.09 4.69
N VAL A 13 -6.08 -0.13 4.36
CA VAL A 13 -7.45 -0.62 4.56
C VAL A 13 -7.78 -0.70 6.05
N TYR A 14 -6.91 -1.31 6.86
CA TYR A 14 -7.14 -1.46 8.30
C TYR A 14 -7.24 -0.11 9.01
N ALA A 15 -6.55 0.93 8.56
CA ALA A 15 -6.70 2.27 9.13
C ALA A 15 -8.15 2.79 9.06
N TYR A 16 -8.99 2.26 8.16
CA TYR A 16 -10.40 2.63 8.02
C TYR A 16 -11.39 1.51 8.37
N ASP A 17 -10.91 0.30 8.67
CA ASP A 17 -11.78 -0.82 9.03
C ASP A 17 -12.18 -0.74 10.50
N CYS A 18 -13.43 -0.35 10.76
CA CYS A 18 -13.97 -0.26 12.12
C CYS A 18 -14.39 -1.60 12.72
N LEU A 19 -14.40 -2.68 11.94
CA LEU A 19 -14.77 -4.02 12.42
C LEU A 19 -13.60 -4.71 13.14
N GLU A 20 -12.37 -4.28 12.87
CA GLU A 20 -11.13 -4.85 13.40
C GLU A 20 -10.37 -3.81 14.24
N GLU A 21 -10.96 -3.34 15.33
CA GLU A 21 -10.49 -2.20 16.14
C GLU A 21 -9.01 -2.27 16.53
N GLU A 22 -8.51 -3.45 16.94
CA GLU A 22 -7.11 -3.63 17.31
C GLU A 22 -6.15 -3.45 16.12
N LYS A 23 -6.51 -3.99 14.95
CA LYS A 23 -5.71 -3.80 13.72
C LYS A 23 -5.80 -2.37 13.23
N GLN A 24 -6.96 -1.73 13.39
CA GLN A 24 -7.14 -0.32 13.05
C GLN A 24 -6.22 0.57 13.89
N LYS A 25 -6.21 0.40 15.23
CA LYS A 25 -5.33 1.16 16.13
C LYS A 25 -3.86 0.96 15.75
N ALA A 26 -3.45 -0.28 15.51
CA ALA A 26 -2.08 -0.59 15.10
C ALA A 26 -1.72 0.04 13.74
N ALA A 27 -2.61 -0.03 12.75
CA ALA A 27 -2.40 0.56 11.43
C ALA A 27 -2.30 2.09 11.50
N VAL A 28 -3.20 2.75 12.23
CA VAL A 28 -3.17 4.21 12.43
C VAL A 28 -1.89 4.64 13.15
N HIS A 29 -1.49 3.90 14.18
CA HIS A 29 -0.24 4.18 14.90
C HIS A 29 0.97 4.08 13.98
N LEU A 30 1.10 2.98 13.23
CA LEU A 30 2.20 2.77 12.29
C LEU A 30 2.24 3.85 11.20
N LEU A 31 1.10 4.21 10.62
CA LEU A 31 1.03 5.27 9.60
C LEU A 31 1.49 6.62 10.16
N ASN A 32 1.11 6.96 11.39
CA ASN A 32 1.56 8.19 12.04
C ASN A 32 3.08 8.18 12.25
N GLU A 33 3.67 7.08 12.70
CA GLU A 33 5.12 6.96 12.83
C GLU A 33 5.84 7.16 11.48
N LEU A 34 5.35 6.51 10.42
CA LEU A 34 5.94 6.63 9.08
C LEU A 34 5.83 8.05 8.52
N ILE A 35 4.74 8.76 8.81
CA ILE A 35 4.56 10.18 8.46
C ILE A 35 5.57 11.04 9.23
N THR A 36 5.71 10.84 10.54
CA THR A 36 6.67 11.59 11.38
C THR A 36 8.10 11.38 10.89
N LEU A 37 8.46 10.14 10.54
CA LEU A 37 9.79 9.79 10.07
C LEU A 37 10.05 10.20 8.60
N ARG A 38 8.99 10.50 7.84
CA ARG A 38 9.04 10.84 6.39
C ARG A 38 9.75 9.78 5.55
N ILE A 39 9.52 8.51 5.87
CA ILE A 39 10.13 7.37 5.18
C ILE A 39 9.14 6.52 4.39
N ALA A 40 7.84 6.81 4.49
CA ALA A 40 6.80 6.08 3.78
C ALA A 40 6.80 6.36 2.26
N VAL A 41 6.57 5.30 1.48
CA VAL A 41 6.28 5.35 0.04
C VAL A 41 5.16 4.38 -0.31
N ILE A 42 4.47 4.63 -1.43
CA ILE A 42 3.37 3.80 -1.94
C ILE A 42 3.57 3.50 -3.43
N SER A 43 2.85 2.50 -3.96
CA SER A 43 2.83 2.21 -5.40
C SER A 43 1.47 2.53 -6.04
N THR A 44 1.45 2.67 -7.36
CA THR A 44 0.18 2.80 -8.11
C THR A 44 -0.70 1.56 -7.99
N GLN A 45 -0.13 0.37 -7.78
CA GLN A 45 -0.89 -0.85 -7.50
C GLN A 45 -1.57 -0.78 -6.12
N VAL A 46 -0.85 -0.36 -5.07
CA VAL A 46 -1.42 -0.19 -3.72
C VAL A 46 -2.61 0.77 -3.74
N LEU A 47 -2.54 1.86 -4.50
CA LEU A 47 -3.65 2.80 -4.65
C LEU A 47 -4.88 2.16 -5.31
N GLY A 48 -4.68 1.36 -6.36
CA GLY A 48 -5.75 0.66 -7.05
C GLY A 48 -6.40 -0.42 -6.18
N GLU A 49 -5.59 -1.23 -5.49
CA GLU A 49 -6.10 -2.24 -4.56
C GLU A 49 -6.84 -1.62 -3.39
N PHE A 50 -6.31 -0.52 -2.83
CA PHE A 50 -6.97 0.23 -1.78
C PHE A 50 -8.37 0.65 -2.24
N PHE A 51 -8.49 1.34 -3.38
CA PHE A 51 -9.79 1.76 -3.92
C PHE A 51 -10.79 0.60 -3.99
N VAL A 52 -10.35 -0.54 -4.53
CA VAL A 52 -11.19 -1.72 -4.67
C VAL A 52 -11.60 -2.28 -3.31
N ALA A 53 -10.69 -2.35 -2.33
CA ALA A 53 -10.98 -2.89 -1.01
C ALA A 53 -11.94 -1.98 -0.22
N ILE A 54 -11.69 -0.67 -0.20
CA ILE A 54 -12.46 0.30 0.60
C ILE A 54 -13.85 0.60 0.05
N THR A 55 -14.04 0.55 -1.27
CA THR A 55 -15.36 0.74 -1.91
C THR A 55 -16.17 -0.55 -1.97
N ARG A 56 -15.56 -1.70 -1.63
CA ARG A 56 -16.25 -2.99 -1.48
C ARG A 56 -16.59 -3.24 0.01
N LYS A 57 -17.01 -4.47 0.29
CA LYS A 57 -17.76 -4.90 1.49
C LYS A 57 -17.19 -4.51 2.86
N GLN A 58 -15.88 -4.21 2.98
CA GLN A 58 -15.21 -4.04 4.28
C GLN A 58 -15.50 -2.70 4.96
N VAL A 59 -15.47 -1.59 4.22
CA VAL A 59 -15.65 -0.24 4.81
C VAL A 59 -16.81 0.53 4.15
N GLN A 60 -17.25 0.11 2.95
CA GLN A 60 -18.39 0.67 2.22
C GLN A 60 -18.38 2.19 2.07
N LEU A 61 -17.21 2.75 1.78
CA LEU A 61 -17.14 4.18 1.50
C LEU A 61 -17.61 4.51 0.10
N THR A 62 -18.08 5.74 -0.05
CA THR A 62 -18.42 6.28 -1.36
C THR A 62 -17.17 6.33 -2.24
N LYS A 63 -17.37 6.27 -3.55
CA LYS A 63 -16.24 6.32 -4.51
C LYS A 63 -15.55 7.68 -4.43
N GLU A 64 -16.33 8.72 -4.15
CA GLU A 64 -15.91 10.09 -3.94
C GLU A 64 -14.99 10.21 -2.72
N ASP A 65 -15.38 9.62 -1.59
CA ASP A 65 -14.53 9.58 -0.39
C ASP A 65 -13.24 8.79 -0.62
N ALA A 66 -13.33 7.66 -1.32
CA ALA A 66 -12.17 6.85 -1.66
C ALA A 66 -11.17 7.61 -2.56
N GLN A 67 -11.68 8.36 -3.55
CA GLN A 67 -10.87 9.20 -4.43
C GLN A 67 -10.16 10.32 -3.65
N GLU A 68 -10.88 11.00 -2.75
CA GLU A 68 -10.30 12.06 -1.92
C GLU A 68 -9.19 11.51 -1.01
N ARG A 69 -9.36 10.30 -0.44
CA ARG A 69 -8.31 9.64 0.35
C ARG A 69 -7.07 9.31 -0.47
N ILE A 70 -7.25 8.75 -1.66
CA ILE A 70 -6.15 8.46 -2.59
C ILE A 70 -5.39 9.73 -2.94
N LYS A 71 -6.10 10.83 -3.23
CA LYS A 71 -5.48 12.13 -3.49
C LYS A 71 -4.60 12.59 -2.33
N ARG A 72 -5.07 12.43 -1.09
CA ARG A 72 -4.28 12.74 0.11
C ARG A 72 -3.04 11.85 0.22
N PHE A 73 -3.14 10.56 -0.05
CA PHE A 73 -1.97 9.66 -0.06
C PHE A 73 -0.92 10.11 -1.07
N CYS A 74 -1.32 10.45 -2.30
CA CYS A 74 -0.41 10.97 -3.32
C CYS A 74 0.25 12.31 -2.94
N GLN A 75 -0.39 13.11 -2.10
CA GLN A 75 0.18 14.37 -1.58
C GLN A 75 1.14 14.14 -0.41
N MET A 76 0.90 13.11 0.40
CA MET A 76 1.69 12.82 1.60
C MET A 76 2.94 11.99 1.31
N TRP A 77 2.90 11.08 0.33
CA TRP A 77 3.97 10.12 0.09
C TRP A 77 4.40 10.08 -1.39
N PRO A 78 5.68 9.81 -1.68
CA PRO A 78 6.12 9.46 -3.02
C PRO A 78 5.35 8.24 -3.55
N VAL A 79 4.88 8.35 -4.79
CA VAL A 79 4.17 7.28 -5.50
C VAL A 79 5.11 6.67 -6.53
N PHE A 80 5.29 5.36 -6.44
CA PHE A 80 6.07 4.59 -7.40
C PHE A 80 5.16 3.92 -8.43
N GLU A 81 5.47 4.16 -9.70
CA GLU A 81 4.74 3.56 -10.81
C GLU A 81 5.21 2.13 -11.05
N ILE A 82 4.25 1.22 -11.21
CA ILE A 82 4.54 -0.15 -11.66
C ILE A 82 4.90 -0.11 -13.15
N ASN A 83 6.07 -0.65 -13.49
CA ASN A 83 6.57 -0.74 -14.86
C ASN A 83 6.96 -2.18 -15.22
N GLU A 84 7.40 -2.39 -16.46
CA GLU A 84 7.77 -3.72 -16.99
C GLU A 84 8.86 -4.42 -16.14
N MET A 85 9.85 -3.67 -15.66
CA MET A 85 10.95 -4.23 -14.85
C MET A 85 10.41 -4.80 -13.53
N ILE A 86 9.52 -4.06 -12.86
CA ILE A 86 8.87 -4.52 -11.63
C ILE A 86 8.03 -5.77 -11.90
N VAL A 87 7.28 -5.81 -13.00
CA VAL A 87 6.46 -6.97 -13.36
C VAL A 87 7.33 -8.21 -13.59
N ASN A 88 8.43 -8.10 -14.33
CA ASN A 88 9.34 -9.22 -14.56
C ASN A 88 10.00 -9.72 -13.27
N GLU A 89 10.40 -8.81 -12.38
CA GLU A 89 10.95 -9.17 -11.08
C GLU A 89 9.90 -9.80 -10.16
N ALA A 90 8.65 -9.35 -10.21
CA ALA A 90 7.54 -9.99 -9.50
C ALA A 90 7.33 -11.44 -9.99
N LEU A 91 7.34 -11.67 -11.31
CA LEU A 91 7.23 -13.02 -11.88
C LEU A 91 8.40 -13.92 -11.45
N ARG A 92 9.61 -13.36 -11.36
CA ARG A 92 10.76 -14.07 -10.77
C ARG A 92 10.48 -14.44 -9.31
N GLY A 93 9.95 -13.51 -8.52
CA GLY A 93 9.56 -13.73 -7.13
C GLY A 93 8.50 -14.82 -6.96
N VAL A 94 7.49 -14.88 -7.83
CA VAL A 94 6.49 -15.96 -7.84
C VAL A 94 7.16 -17.31 -8.06
N ARG A 95 8.04 -17.43 -9.06
CA ARG A 95 8.70 -18.69 -9.42
C ARG A 95 9.71 -19.15 -8.36
N GLU A 96 10.53 -18.24 -7.85
CA GLU A 96 11.71 -18.56 -7.04
C GLU A 96 11.45 -18.50 -5.54
N HIS A 97 10.47 -17.69 -5.11
CA HIS A 97 10.14 -17.49 -3.69
C HIS A 97 8.72 -17.95 -3.34
N ARG A 98 7.94 -18.48 -4.30
CA ARG A 98 6.56 -18.98 -4.11
C ARG A 98 5.61 -17.93 -3.51
N LEU A 99 5.89 -16.65 -3.74
CA LEU A 99 5.02 -15.56 -3.36
C LEU A 99 3.76 -15.57 -4.23
N SER A 100 2.64 -15.07 -3.70
CA SER A 100 1.50 -14.71 -4.55
C SER A 100 1.93 -13.57 -5.49
N TYR A 101 1.27 -13.41 -6.65
CA TYR A 101 1.67 -12.37 -7.60
C TYR A 101 1.64 -10.96 -7.00
N TRP A 102 0.61 -10.65 -6.20
CA TRP A 102 0.45 -9.32 -5.59
C TRP A 102 1.53 -9.06 -4.53
N ASP A 103 1.81 -10.05 -3.68
CA ASP A 103 2.92 -9.97 -2.71
C ASP A 103 4.27 -9.83 -3.42
N ALA A 104 4.46 -10.57 -4.52
CA ALA A 104 5.67 -10.50 -5.33
C ALA A 104 5.84 -9.14 -6.00
N GLN A 105 4.75 -8.51 -6.45
CA GLN A 105 4.80 -7.18 -7.06
C GLN A 105 5.15 -6.09 -6.05
N LEU A 106 4.57 -6.16 -4.84
CA LEU A 106 4.90 -5.25 -3.75
C LEU A 106 6.38 -5.43 -3.33
N TRP A 107 6.82 -6.67 -3.16
CA TRP A 107 8.22 -7.01 -2.86
C TRP A 107 9.18 -6.52 -3.96
N ALA A 108 8.86 -6.75 -5.23
CA ALA A 108 9.69 -6.33 -6.35
C ALA A 108 9.81 -4.80 -6.41
N THR A 109 8.71 -4.08 -6.14
CA THR A 109 8.71 -2.62 -6.11
C THR A 109 9.61 -2.10 -4.98
N ALA A 110 9.49 -2.66 -3.78
CA ALA A 110 10.36 -2.31 -2.66
C ALA A 110 11.82 -2.65 -2.96
N ARG A 111 12.11 -3.84 -3.49
CA ARG A 111 13.46 -4.31 -3.81
C ARG A 111 14.18 -3.45 -4.85
N LEU A 112 13.45 -2.89 -5.81
CA LEU A 112 14.04 -2.16 -6.94
C LEU A 112 14.12 -0.64 -6.71
N LEU A 113 13.24 -0.06 -5.87
CA LEU A 113 13.06 1.39 -5.77
C LEU A 113 13.37 1.99 -4.38
N ILE A 114 13.67 1.14 -3.39
CA ILE A 114 13.99 1.53 -2.01
C ILE A 114 15.33 0.91 -1.61
#